data_AF-A0A4P9UI81-F1
#
_entry.id   AF-A0A4P9UI81-F1
#
_cell.length_a   1.000
_cell.length_b   1.000
_cell.length_c   1.000
_cell.angle_alpha   90.00
_cell.angle_beta   90.00
_cell.angle_gamma   90.00
#
_symmetry.space_group_name_H-M   'P 1'
#
loop_
_entity.id
_entity.type
_entity.pdbx_description
1 polymer ?
#
loop_
_entity_poly.entity_id
_entity_poly.type
_entity_poly.pdbx_seq_one_letter_code
_entity_poly.pdbx_strand_id
1 'polypeptide(L)'
;MNQHLAAIRAYHDALAIPQAEHGAPVDISDMDIILRQALLMDGGSETFKAIKSGEMAAILAGLTDLAYYAVGAIALSGNDVSDEPVDWRHDGFVLSVMTLLSKEIDRCKDGDPKNYSALYCLCAHLTKAFLNADFNGAFQCVHANNMARLNAIKNADRLTQLQLPKAPDLSEFMYE
;
A
#
# COMPACT_ATOMS: atom_id res chain seq x y z
N MET A 1 -11.55 -8.50 10.28
CA MET A 1 -10.36 -8.52 9.41
C MET A 1 -10.73 -8.24 7.97
N ASN A 2 -10.29 -7.09 7.48
CA ASN A 2 -10.29 -6.72 6.07
C ASN A 2 -9.58 -7.79 5.20
N GLN A 3 -10.08 -8.07 3.99
CA GLN A 3 -9.53 -9.10 3.10
C GLN A 3 -8.07 -8.84 2.68
N HIS A 4 -7.70 -7.58 2.47
CA HIS A 4 -6.33 -7.19 2.11
C HIS A 4 -5.40 -7.38 3.30
N LEU A 5 -5.86 -7.07 4.52
CA LEU A 5 -5.10 -7.35 5.74
C LEU A 5 -4.85 -8.85 5.92
N ALA A 6 -5.86 -9.69 5.69
CA ALA A 6 -5.70 -11.14 5.74
C ALA A 6 -4.60 -11.63 4.76
N ALA A 7 -4.62 -11.12 3.53
CA ALA A 7 -3.63 -11.45 2.50
C ALA A 7 -2.21 -11.00 2.90
N ILE A 8 -2.05 -9.77 3.42
CA ILE A 8 -0.76 -9.27 3.89
C ILE A 8 -0.21 -10.09 5.06
N ARG A 9 -1.06 -10.44 6.03
CA ARG A 9 -0.64 -11.26 7.16
C ARG A 9 -0.14 -12.63 6.70
N ALA A 10 -0.83 -13.26 5.75
CA ALA A 10 -0.37 -14.51 5.15
C ALA A 10 0.96 -14.36 4.40
N TYR A 11 1.18 -13.23 3.71
CA TYR A 11 2.46 -12.92 3.07
C TYR A 11 3.60 -12.78 4.09
N HIS A 12 3.36 -12.04 5.17
CA HIS A 12 4.32 -11.89 6.27
C HIS A 12 4.66 -13.24 6.91
N ASP A 13 3.65 -14.08 7.17
CA ASP A 13 3.86 -15.43 7.72
C ASP A 13 4.73 -16.28 6.77
N ALA A 14 4.49 -16.21 5.46
CA ALA A 14 5.28 -16.94 4.47
C ALA A 14 6.75 -16.49 4.40
N LEU A 15 7.01 -15.21 4.69
CA LEU A 15 8.36 -14.63 4.81
C LEU A 15 8.95 -14.74 6.22
N ALA A 16 8.21 -15.31 7.18
CA ALA A 16 8.58 -15.34 8.59
C ALA A 16 8.88 -13.93 9.17
N ILE A 17 8.17 -12.91 8.69
CA ILE A 17 8.25 -11.55 9.23
C ILE A 17 7.53 -11.51 10.57
N PRO A 18 8.19 -11.13 11.68
CA PRO A 18 7.53 -10.98 12.97
C PRO A 18 6.42 -9.92 12.89
N GLN A 19 5.22 -10.31 13.30
CA GLN A 19 4.04 -9.43 13.37
C GLN A 19 3.22 -9.77 14.61
N ALA A 20 2.55 -8.78 15.19
CA ALA A 20 1.69 -9.01 16.36
C ALA A 20 0.46 -9.86 16.00
N GLU A 21 -0.07 -10.56 17.00
CA GLU A 21 -1.33 -11.30 16.87
C GLU A 21 -2.47 -10.34 16.52
N HIS A 22 -3.35 -10.79 15.63
CA HIS A 22 -4.48 -9.97 15.21
C HIS A 22 -5.43 -9.73 16.39
N GLY A 23 -5.77 -8.47 16.66
CA GLY A 23 -6.60 -8.07 17.80
C GLY A 23 -5.82 -7.88 19.10
N ALA A 24 -4.48 -7.99 19.07
CA ALA A 24 -3.60 -7.66 20.19
C ALA A 24 -2.65 -6.52 19.79
N PRO A 25 -3.12 -5.25 19.81
CA PRO A 25 -2.35 -4.12 19.34
C PRO A 25 -1.04 -3.93 20.11
N VAL A 26 0.04 -3.67 19.36
CA VAL A 26 1.33 -3.26 19.91
C VAL A 26 1.87 -2.08 19.09
N ASP A 27 2.73 -1.29 19.72
CA ASP A 27 3.46 -0.23 19.03
C ASP A 27 4.46 -0.85 18.04
N ILE A 28 4.54 -0.25 16.85
CA ILE A 28 5.51 -0.65 15.83
C ILE A 28 6.90 -0.17 16.30
N SER A 29 7.92 -1.01 16.11
CA SER A 29 9.30 -0.63 16.46
C SER A 29 9.82 0.52 15.59
N ASP A 30 10.69 1.39 16.12
CA ASP A 30 11.30 2.49 15.35
C ASP A 30 11.95 2.02 14.04
N MET A 31 12.61 0.86 14.07
CA MET A 31 13.24 0.28 12.88
C MET A 31 12.21 -0.14 11.83
N ASP A 32 11.06 -0.66 12.26
CA ASP A 32 9.96 -0.98 11.36
C ASP A 32 9.27 0.28 10.83
N ILE A 33 9.12 1.31 11.64
CA ILE A 33 8.61 2.61 11.19
C ILE A 33 9.52 3.18 10.10
N ILE A 34 10.84 3.22 10.33
CA ILE A 34 11.83 3.69 9.35
C ILE A 34 11.75 2.87 8.05
N LEU A 35 11.68 1.53 8.17
CA LEU A 35 11.58 0.64 7.03
C LEU A 35 10.30 0.88 6.21
N ARG A 36 9.15 1.03 6.88
CA ARG A 36 7.87 1.32 6.23
C ARG A 36 7.89 2.70 5.57
N GLN A 37 8.49 3.70 6.21
CA GLN A 37 8.61 5.02 5.63
C GLN A 37 9.48 5.01 4.36
N ALA A 38 10.58 4.26 4.35
CA ALA A 38 11.40 4.10 3.15
C ALA A 38 10.60 3.49 1.98
N LEU A 39 9.87 2.41 2.23
CA LEU A 39 9.01 1.75 1.23
C LEU A 39 7.92 2.70 0.69
N LEU A 40 7.28 3.47 1.57
CA LEU A 40 6.25 4.44 1.20
C LEU A 40 6.81 5.61 0.39
N MET A 41 8.01 6.10 0.73
CA MET A 41 8.66 7.18 -0.02
C MET A 41 9.08 6.71 -1.42
N ASP A 42 9.63 5.51 -1.54
CA ASP A 42 9.98 4.92 -2.83
C ASP A 42 8.75 4.65 -3.69
N GLY A 43 7.72 4.00 -3.13
CA GLY A 43 6.44 3.76 -3.81
C GLY A 43 5.73 5.06 -4.19
N GLY A 44 5.77 6.08 -3.33
CA GLY A 44 5.20 7.40 -3.59
C GLY A 44 5.91 8.12 -4.74
N SER A 45 7.24 8.05 -4.77
CA SER A 45 8.06 8.59 -5.87
C SER A 45 7.70 7.96 -7.21
N GLU A 46 7.59 6.63 -7.29
CA GLU A 46 7.17 5.94 -8.53
C GLU A 46 5.72 6.28 -8.91
N THR A 47 4.82 6.36 -7.92
CA THR A 47 3.43 6.80 -8.15
C THR A 47 3.38 8.21 -8.75
N PHE A 48 4.18 9.15 -8.24
CA PHE A 48 4.26 10.50 -8.78
C PHE A 48 4.85 10.57 -10.19
N LYS A 49 5.81 9.69 -10.53
CA LYS A 49 6.31 9.56 -11.90
C LYS A 49 5.23 9.05 -12.85
N ALA A 50 4.45 8.05 -12.44
CA ALA A 50 3.33 7.51 -13.21
C ALA A 50 2.22 8.56 -13.40
N ILE A 51 1.92 9.33 -12.35
CA ILE A 51 0.97 10.44 -12.43
C ILE A 51 1.45 11.50 -13.43
N LYS A 52 2.74 11.84 -13.39
CA LYS A 52 3.33 12.79 -14.33
C LYS A 52 3.29 12.28 -15.78
N SER A 53 3.49 10.98 -16.01
CA SER A 53 3.42 10.40 -17.35
C SER A 53 1.99 10.20 -17.86
N GLY A 54 1.00 10.20 -16.97
CA GLY A 54 -0.41 9.96 -17.32
C GLY A 54 -0.71 8.49 -17.65
N GLU A 55 0.17 7.56 -17.28
CA GLU A 55 -0.03 6.14 -17.51
C GLU A 55 -0.97 5.54 -16.46
N MET A 56 -2.26 5.44 -16.78
CA MET A 56 -3.30 5.05 -15.81
C MET A 56 -3.04 3.70 -15.12
N ALA A 57 -2.60 2.67 -15.86
CA ALA A 57 -2.24 1.37 -15.28
C ALA A 57 -1.05 1.47 -14.31
N ALA A 58 -0.08 2.34 -14.61
CA ALA A 58 1.06 2.58 -13.72
C ALA A 58 0.66 3.40 -12.48
N ILE A 59 -0.30 4.33 -12.60
CA ILE A 59 -0.87 5.03 -11.44
C ILE A 59 -1.63 4.03 -10.55
N LEU A 60 -2.42 3.13 -11.15
CA LEU A 60 -3.13 2.08 -10.43
C LEU A 60 -2.15 1.17 -9.66
N ALA A 61 -1.05 0.76 -10.31
CA ALA A 61 0.01 0.00 -9.65
C ALA A 61 0.59 0.76 -8.46
N GLY A 62 0.95 2.04 -8.64
CA GLY A 62 1.49 2.86 -7.58
C GLY A 62 0.55 3.03 -6.38
N LEU A 63 -0.74 3.30 -6.62
CA LEU A 63 -1.75 3.39 -5.56
C LEU A 63 -1.94 2.05 -4.84
N THR A 64 -1.89 0.94 -5.57
CA THR A 64 -2.02 -0.41 -5.02
C THR A 64 -0.82 -0.76 -4.14
N ASP A 65 0.40 -0.43 -4.59
CA ASP A 65 1.64 -0.67 -3.85
C ASP A 65 1.69 0.15 -2.55
N LEU A 66 1.31 1.43 -2.61
CA LEU A 66 1.19 2.28 -1.42
C LEU A 66 0.21 1.69 -0.39
N ALA A 67 -0.95 1.23 -0.84
CA ALA A 67 -1.92 0.56 0.01
C ALA A 67 -1.36 -0.76 0.60
N TYR A 68 -0.62 -1.54 -0.20
CA TYR A 68 0.01 -2.79 0.24
C TYR A 68 1.03 -2.53 1.36
N TYR A 69 1.87 -1.50 1.22
CA TYR A 69 2.83 -1.09 2.25
C TYR A 69 2.15 -0.61 3.53
N ALA A 70 1.09 0.21 3.40
CA ALA A 70 0.33 0.72 4.52
C ALA A 70 -0.32 -0.41 5.33
N VAL A 71 -0.98 -1.36 4.66
CA VAL A 71 -1.55 -2.55 5.31
C VAL A 71 -0.45 -3.43 5.91
N GLY A 72 0.73 -3.46 5.31
CA GLY A 72 1.94 -4.05 5.89
C GLY A 72 2.27 -3.52 7.28
N ALA A 73 2.22 -2.20 7.49
CA ALA A 73 2.45 -1.61 8.80
C ALA A 73 1.33 -1.96 9.80
N ILE A 74 0.07 -1.89 9.37
CA ILE A 74 -1.09 -2.28 10.20
C ILE A 74 -0.95 -3.73 10.67
N ALA A 75 -0.57 -4.65 9.78
CA ALA A 75 -0.36 -6.05 10.10
C ALA A 75 0.71 -6.26 11.19
N LEU A 76 1.83 -5.50 11.14
CA LEU A 76 2.88 -5.57 12.16
C LEU A 76 2.34 -5.19 13.55
N SER A 77 1.49 -4.18 13.61
CA SER A 77 0.91 -3.66 14.86
C SER A 77 -0.19 -4.53 15.46
N GLY A 78 -0.72 -5.53 14.71
CA GLY A 78 -1.84 -6.37 15.17
C GLY A 78 -3.23 -5.72 15.10
N ASN A 79 -3.31 -4.46 14.65
CA ASN A 79 -4.58 -3.74 14.46
C ASN A 79 -5.39 -4.26 13.26
N ASP A 80 -6.67 -3.87 13.17
CA ASP A 80 -7.47 -4.00 11.94
C ASP A 80 -7.36 -2.71 11.12
N VAL A 81 -7.75 -2.77 9.84
CA VAL A 81 -7.85 -1.58 8.99
C VAL A 81 -9.07 -0.78 9.46
N SER A 82 -8.86 0.46 9.92
CA SER A 82 -9.96 1.38 10.23
C SER A 82 -10.47 2.07 8.98
N ASP A 83 -11.78 2.31 8.91
CA ASP A 83 -12.37 3.13 7.85
C ASP A 83 -12.16 4.61 8.20
N GLU A 84 -11.29 5.27 7.44
CA GLU A 84 -10.92 6.67 7.65
C GLU A 84 -11.58 7.57 6.59
N PRO A 85 -12.11 8.74 6.97
CA PRO A 85 -12.75 9.64 6.03
C PRO A 85 -11.73 10.20 5.04
N VAL A 86 -12.07 10.13 3.75
CA VAL A 86 -11.27 10.73 2.67
C VAL A 86 -11.93 12.02 2.22
N ASP A 87 -11.31 13.16 2.57
CA ASP A 87 -11.75 14.49 2.13
C ASP A 87 -11.05 14.85 0.82
N TRP A 88 -11.45 14.19 -0.26
CA TRP A 88 -11.06 14.54 -1.63
C TRP A 88 -12.29 14.62 -2.52
N ARG A 89 -12.25 15.58 -3.44
CA ARG A 89 -13.23 15.72 -4.52
C ARG A 89 -12.47 15.99 -5.79
N HIS A 90 -12.97 15.43 -6.89
CA HIS A 90 -12.38 15.66 -8.20
C HIS A 90 -12.48 17.15 -8.56
N ASP A 91 -11.37 17.86 -8.46
CA ASP A 91 -11.25 19.30 -8.77
C ASP A 91 -10.68 19.57 -10.16
N GLY A 92 -10.34 18.51 -10.91
CA GLY A 92 -9.74 18.58 -12.23
C GLY A 92 -8.22 18.76 -12.20
N PHE A 93 -7.60 18.81 -11.02
CA PHE A 93 -6.17 19.04 -10.88
C PHE A 93 -5.46 17.81 -10.34
N VAL A 94 -4.67 17.16 -11.18
CA VAL A 94 -3.81 16.02 -10.79
C VAL A 94 -2.84 16.38 -9.64
N LEU A 95 -2.45 17.66 -9.53
CA LEU A 95 -1.64 18.16 -8.42
C LEU A 95 -2.33 18.00 -7.06
N SER A 96 -3.66 18.08 -6.98
CA SER A 96 -4.40 17.90 -5.73
C SER A 96 -4.24 16.48 -5.20
N VAL A 97 -4.25 15.48 -6.09
CA VAL A 97 -3.98 14.07 -5.79
C VAL A 97 -2.56 13.90 -5.26
N MET A 98 -1.56 14.50 -5.93
CA MET A 98 -0.16 14.41 -5.50
C MET A 98 0.06 15.04 -4.12
N THR A 99 -0.51 16.22 -3.87
CA THR A 99 -0.41 16.89 -2.56
C THR A 99 -1.06 16.06 -1.46
N LEU A 100 -2.23 15.47 -1.73
CA LEU A 100 -2.94 14.65 -0.76
C LEU A 100 -2.18 13.35 -0.44
N LEU A 101 -1.70 12.63 -1.46
CA LEU A 101 -0.88 11.43 -1.26
C LEU A 101 0.40 11.74 -0.48
N SER A 102 1.11 12.82 -0.84
CA SER A 102 2.33 13.21 -0.14
C SER A 102 2.08 13.51 1.34
N LYS A 103 0.92 14.10 1.67
CA LYS A 103 0.54 14.42 3.03
C LYS A 103 0.23 13.16 3.84
N GLU A 104 -0.51 12.20 3.29
CA GLU A 104 -0.82 10.95 4.00
C GLU A 104 0.43 10.04 4.13
N ILE A 105 1.33 10.03 3.14
CA ILE A 105 2.64 9.35 3.26
C ILE A 105 3.49 9.99 4.37
N ASP A 106 3.52 11.32 4.51
CA ASP A 106 4.28 11.97 5.58
C ASP A 106 3.72 11.64 6.98
N ARG A 107 2.39 11.56 7.13
CA ARG A 107 1.73 11.19 8.40
C ARG A 107 2.09 9.78 8.89
N CYS A 108 2.47 8.88 7.98
CA CYS A 108 2.86 7.52 8.32
C CYS A 108 4.19 7.44 9.11
N LYS A 109 4.98 8.53 9.17
CA LYS A 109 6.26 8.56 9.89
C LYS A 109 6.14 8.38 11.40
N ASP A 110 4.96 8.60 11.96
CA ASP A 110 4.70 8.49 13.40
C ASP A 110 4.41 7.04 13.83
N GLY A 111 4.28 6.10 12.88
CA GLY A 111 4.01 4.69 13.18
C GLY A 111 2.57 4.38 13.63
N ASP A 112 1.68 5.37 13.66
CA ASP A 112 0.27 5.17 14.07
C ASP A 112 -0.51 4.35 13.02
N PRO A 113 -1.07 3.18 13.40
CA PRO A 113 -1.94 2.36 12.53
C PRO A 113 -3.09 3.12 11.85
N LYS A 114 -3.60 4.20 12.46
CA LYS A 114 -4.64 5.04 11.88
C LYS A 114 -4.13 5.84 10.68
N ASN A 115 -2.89 6.34 10.74
CA ASN A 115 -2.30 7.08 9.62
C ASN A 115 -2.07 6.16 8.40
N TYR A 116 -1.66 4.91 8.65
CA TYR A 116 -1.58 3.91 7.58
C TYR A 116 -2.97 3.53 7.04
N SER A 117 -3.99 3.43 7.90
CA SER A 117 -5.37 3.17 7.46
C SER A 117 -5.92 4.32 6.61
N ALA A 118 -5.61 5.57 6.97
CA ALA A 118 -5.96 6.76 6.19
C ALA A 118 -5.33 6.73 4.80
N LEU A 119 -4.03 6.38 4.70
CA LEU A 119 -3.36 6.21 3.40
C LEU A 119 -3.99 5.08 2.57
N TYR A 120 -4.28 3.93 3.19
CA TYR A 120 -4.98 2.82 2.52
C TYR A 120 -6.35 3.24 1.97
N CYS A 121 -7.18 3.89 2.80
CA CYS A 121 -8.50 4.38 2.40
C CYS A 121 -8.40 5.42 1.27
N LEU A 122 -7.41 6.32 1.34
CA LEU A 122 -7.13 7.28 0.28
C LEU A 122 -6.79 6.58 -1.04
N CYS A 123 -5.86 5.62 -1.04
CA CYS A 123 -5.50 4.87 -2.25
C CYS A 123 -6.71 4.15 -2.85
N ALA A 124 -7.50 3.45 -2.01
CA ALA A 124 -8.72 2.78 -2.44
C ALA A 124 -9.76 3.76 -3.02
N HIS A 125 -9.89 4.94 -2.41
CA HIS A 125 -10.79 6.00 -2.88
C HIS A 125 -10.34 6.55 -4.22
N LEU A 126 -9.05 6.91 -4.37
CA LEU A 126 -8.49 7.44 -5.62
C LEU A 126 -8.58 6.42 -6.76
N THR A 127 -8.30 5.15 -6.50
CA THR A 127 -8.47 4.10 -7.51
C THR A 127 -9.90 4.07 -8.08
N LYS A 128 -10.92 4.24 -7.23
CA LYS A 128 -12.32 4.23 -7.67
C LYS A 128 -12.76 5.56 -8.27
N ALA A 129 -12.50 6.67 -7.58
CA ALA A 129 -13.06 7.99 -7.89
C ALA A 129 -12.21 8.79 -8.88
N PHE A 130 -10.91 8.54 -8.94
CA PHE A 130 -9.99 9.24 -9.86
C PHE A 130 -9.64 8.37 -11.07
N LEU A 131 -9.34 7.09 -10.88
CA LEU A 131 -8.97 6.19 -11.99
C LEU A 131 -10.14 5.40 -12.60
N ASN A 132 -11.29 5.33 -11.92
CA ASN A 132 -12.40 4.45 -12.32
C ASN A 132 -11.92 2.99 -12.50
N ALA A 133 -11.32 2.41 -11.47
CA ALA A 133 -10.71 1.07 -11.54
C ALA A 133 -11.08 0.16 -10.36
N ASP A 134 -10.91 -1.15 -10.56
CA ASP A 134 -11.10 -2.19 -9.55
C ASP A 134 -9.90 -2.28 -8.61
N PHE A 135 -9.99 -1.58 -7.48
CA PHE A 135 -8.97 -1.63 -6.43
C PHE A 135 -8.78 -3.04 -5.85
N ASN A 136 -9.85 -3.82 -5.69
CA ASN A 136 -9.75 -5.13 -5.04
C ASN A 136 -9.06 -6.13 -5.97
N GLY A 137 -9.46 -6.16 -7.25
CA GLY A 137 -8.84 -6.99 -8.27
C GLY A 137 -7.36 -6.65 -8.45
N ALA A 138 -7.03 -5.36 -8.55
CA ALA A 138 -5.64 -4.89 -8.63
C ALA A 138 -4.80 -5.34 -7.42
N PHE A 139 -5.31 -5.16 -6.20
CA PHE A 139 -4.62 -5.58 -4.98
C PHE A 139 -4.37 -7.10 -4.94
N GLN A 140 -5.38 -7.89 -5.30
CA GLN A 140 -5.26 -9.34 -5.34
C GLN A 140 -4.25 -9.80 -6.41
N CYS A 141 -4.22 -9.15 -7.56
CA CYS A 141 -3.25 -9.44 -8.63
C CYS A 141 -1.81 -9.15 -8.17
N VAL A 142 -1.57 -7.99 -7.58
CA VAL A 142 -0.27 -7.62 -6.98
C VAL A 142 0.13 -8.64 -5.91
N HIS A 143 -0.78 -8.98 -5.00
CA HIS A 143 -0.52 -9.96 -3.94
C HIS A 143 -0.16 -11.34 -4.51
N ALA A 144 -0.91 -11.85 -5.48
CA ALA A 144 -0.64 -13.14 -6.13
C ALA A 144 0.73 -13.16 -6.81
N ASN A 145 1.10 -12.08 -7.50
CA ASN A 145 2.42 -11.91 -8.10
C ASN A 145 3.55 -11.95 -7.04
N ASN A 146 3.35 -11.31 -5.89
CA ASN A 146 4.33 -11.33 -4.79
C ASN A 146 4.45 -12.73 -4.16
N MET A 147 3.32 -13.40 -3.91
CA MET A 147 3.30 -14.77 -3.41
C MET A 147 4.03 -15.74 -4.36
N ALA A 148 3.85 -15.61 -5.67
CA ALA A 148 4.55 -16.43 -6.66
C ALA A 148 6.07 -16.28 -6.63
N ARG A 149 6.56 -15.15 -6.10
CA ARG A 149 7.99 -14.80 -6.08
C ARG A 149 8.67 -15.06 -4.74
N LEU A 150 7.94 -15.54 -3.72
CA LEU A 150 8.44 -15.78 -2.37
C LEU A 150 9.78 -16.52 -2.33
N ASN A 151 9.90 -17.63 -3.07
CA ASN A 151 11.11 -18.45 -3.05
C ASN A 151 12.35 -17.71 -3.58
N ALA A 152 12.17 -16.75 -4.50
CA ALA A 152 13.26 -15.97 -5.06
C ALA A 152 13.80 -14.92 -4.07
N ILE A 153 12.96 -14.44 -3.15
CA ILE A 153 13.28 -13.33 -2.23
C ILE A 153 13.52 -13.78 -0.79
N LYS A 154 13.20 -15.02 -0.44
CA LYS A 154 13.24 -15.53 0.95
C LYS A 154 14.57 -15.36 1.67
N ASN A 155 15.68 -15.32 0.93
CA ASN A 155 17.03 -15.16 1.47
C ASN A 155 17.59 -13.73 1.35
N ALA A 156 16.82 -12.79 0.80
CA ALA A 156 17.23 -11.40 0.71
C ALA A 156 17.11 -10.70 2.08
N ASP A 157 17.67 -9.50 2.21
CA ASP A 157 17.46 -8.67 3.39
C ASP A 157 15.98 -8.20 3.48
N ARG A 158 15.57 -7.73 4.66
CA ARG A 158 14.17 -7.40 4.95
C ARG A 158 13.62 -6.28 4.06
N LEU A 159 14.44 -5.30 3.67
CA LEU A 159 14.02 -4.24 2.77
C LEU A 159 13.76 -4.82 1.38
N THR A 160 14.68 -5.62 0.85
CA THR A 160 14.51 -6.29 -0.46
C THR A 160 13.32 -7.27 -0.47
N GLN A 161 13.05 -7.95 0.64
CA GLN A 161 11.89 -8.86 0.77
C GLN A 161 10.55 -8.13 0.74
N LEU A 162 10.52 -6.93 1.33
CA LEU A 162 9.30 -6.13 1.47
C LEU A 162 9.10 -5.15 0.32
N GLN A 163 10.17 -4.74 -0.36
CA GLN A 163 10.10 -3.89 -1.53
C GLN A 163 9.38 -4.64 -2.65
N LEU A 164 8.29 -4.05 -3.13
CA LEU A 164 7.51 -4.65 -4.18
C LEU A 164 8.32 -4.59 -5.48
N PRO A 165 8.45 -5.72 -6.19
CA PRO A 165 8.98 -5.69 -7.53
C PRO A 165 8.02 -4.94 -8.46
N LYS A 166 8.45 -4.67 -9.70
CA LYS A 166 7.55 -4.11 -10.72
C LYS A 166 6.22 -4.88 -10.72
N ALA A 167 5.13 -4.15 -10.50
CA ALA A 167 3.78 -4.69 -10.53
C ALA A 167 3.49 -5.37 -11.89
N PRO A 168 2.64 -6.42 -11.91
CA PRO A 168 2.11 -6.94 -13.17
C PRO A 168 1.34 -5.84 -13.92
N ASP A 169 1.05 -6.07 -15.20
CA ASP A 169 0.17 -5.17 -15.94
C ASP A 169 -1.25 -5.23 -15.33
N LEU A 170 -1.74 -4.07 -14.88
CA LEU A 170 -3.04 -3.93 -14.22
C LEU A 170 -4.11 -3.32 -15.14
N SER A 171 -3.84 -3.22 -16.45
CA SER A 171 -4.76 -2.61 -17.41
C SER A 171 -6.14 -3.27 -17.43
N GLU A 172 -6.23 -4.58 -17.14
CA GLU A 172 -7.50 -5.31 -17.08
C GLU A 172 -8.43 -4.88 -15.93
N PHE A 173 -7.91 -4.17 -14.93
CA PHE A 173 -8.68 -3.69 -13.78
C PHE A 173 -9.20 -2.25 -13.97
N MET A 174 -8.91 -1.62 -15.11
CA MET A 174 -9.47 -0.33 -15.46
C MET A 174 -10.89 -0.54 -16.02
N TYR A 175 -11.88 0.21 -15.53
CA TYR A 175 -13.22 0.20 -16.12
C TYR A 175 -13.25 1.14 -17.33
N GLU A 176 -13.94 0.72 -18.39
CA GLU A 176 -14.22 1.54 -19.58
C GLU A 176 -15.08 2.78 -19.26
#